data_AF-A0A0F5JNV3-F1
#
_entry.id   AF-A0A0F5JNV3-F1
#
_cell.length_a   1.000
_cell.length_b   1.000
_cell.length_c   1.000
_cell.angle_alpha   90.00
_cell.angle_beta   90.00
_cell.angle_gamma   90.00
#
_symmetry.space_group_name_H-M   'P 1'
#
loop_
_entity.id
_entity.type
_entity.pdbx_description
1 polymer ?
#
loop_
_entity_poly.entity_id
_entity_poly.type
_entity_poly.pdbx_seq_one_letter_code
_entity_poly.pdbx_strand_id
1 'polypeptide(L)' 'MKKKQKKALYGEIGSFAIDLAKYITTGVIITALFKDFGDNTIIIYIAGVFSIALFFGVGLLFIKRKEE' A
#
# COMPACT_ATOMS: atom_id res chain seq x y z
N MET A 1 12.41 -23.64 2.55
CA MET A 1 11.12 -23.41 3.25
C MET A 1 10.08 -24.38 2.72
N LYS A 2 9.23 -24.98 3.57
CA LYS A 2 8.16 -25.88 3.10
C LYS A 2 7.14 -25.10 2.27
N LYS A 3 6.53 -25.69 1.23
CA LYS A 3 5.56 -25.03 0.32
C LYS A 3 4.45 -24.27 1.08
N LYS A 4 3.93 -24.87 2.16
CA LYS A 4 2.92 -24.27 3.05
C LYS A 4 3.42 -22.97 3.74
N GLN A 5 4.66 -22.96 4.22
CA GLN A 5 5.25 -21.79 4.87
C GLN A 5 5.46 -20.65 3.87
N LYS A 6 5.81 -20.97 2.62
CA LYS A 6 5.98 -19.98 1.55
C LYS A 6 4.68 -19.28 1.18
N LYS A 7 3.58 -20.04 1.05
CA LYS A 7 2.24 -19.48 0.82
C LYS A 7 1.76 -18.61 1.99
N ALA A 8 2.02 -19.02 3.22
CA ALA A 8 1.70 -18.21 4.41
C ALA A 8 2.44 -16.86 4.39
N LEU A 9 3.76 -16.90 4.16
CA LEU A 9 4.59 -15.69 4.09
C LEU A 9 4.14 -14.73 2.98
N TYR A 10 3.81 -15.24 1.80
CA TYR A 10 3.27 -14.43 0.71
C TYR A 10 1.92 -13.79 1.07
N GLY A 11 1.07 -14.49 1.82
CA GLY A 11 -0.15 -13.92 2.36
C GLY A 11 0.11 -12.77 3.32
N GLU A 12 1.02 -12.95 4.27
CA GLU A 12 1.34 -11.94 5.28
C GLU A 12 1.95 -10.69 4.63
N ILE A 13 2.93 -10.84 3.74
CA ILE A 13 3.54 -9.72 3.01
C ILE A 13 2.50 -9.01 2.13
N GLY A 14 1.65 -9.78 1.44
CA GLY A 14 0.62 -9.23 0.57
C GLY A 14 -0.41 -8.40 1.33
N SER A 15 -0.94 -8.96 2.44
CA SER A 15 -1.89 -8.26 3.31
C SER A 15 -1.27 -7.01 3.94
N PHE A 16 -0.03 -7.11 4.43
CA PHE A 16 0.69 -5.97 5.01
C PHE A 16 0.84 -4.82 4.01
N ALA A 17 1.24 -5.12 2.77
CA ALA A 17 1.38 -4.11 1.73
C ALA A 17 0.04 -3.44 1.36
N ILE A 18 -1.04 -4.23 1.29
CA ILE A 18 -2.40 -3.69 1.05
C ILE A 18 -2.81 -2.76 2.19
N ASP A 19 -2.56 -3.13 3.45
CA ASP A 19 -2.92 -2.30 4.60
C ASP A 19 -2.12 -1.00 4.62
N LEU A 20 -0.83 -1.04 4.26
CA LEU A 20 -0.03 0.17 4.11
C LEU A 20 -0.61 1.11 3.04
N ALA A 21 -1.04 0.57 1.89
CA ALA A 21 -1.69 1.36 0.85
C ALA A 21 -2.98 2.03 1.36
N LYS A 22 -3.81 1.32 2.13
CA LYS A 22 -5.02 1.89 2.75
C LYS A 22 -4.68 3.01 3.73
N TYR A 23 -3.69 2.80 4.60
CA TYR A 23 -3.32 3.80 5.61
C TYR A 23 -2.72 5.07 5.00
N ILE A 24 -1.89 4.93 3.96
CA ILE A 24 -1.39 6.07 3.18
C ILE A 24 -2.56 6.81 2.53
N THR A 25 -3.51 6.09 1.92
CA THR A 25 -4.72 6.68 1.32
C THR A 25 -5.51 7.49 2.35
N THR A 26 -5.77 6.91 3.52
CA THR A 26 -6.48 7.58 4.61
C THR A 26 -5.73 8.83 5.08
N GLY A 27 -4.40 8.74 5.26
CA GLY A 27 -3.58 9.88 5.65
C GLY A 27 -3.66 11.03 4.64
N VAL A 28 -3.49 10.73 3.35
CA VAL A 28 -3.58 11.73 2.28
C VAL A 28 -4.97 12.39 2.23
N ILE A 29 -6.04 11.60 2.35
CA ILE A 29 -7.42 12.12 2.35
C ILE A 29 -7.67 13.00 3.57
N ILE A 30 -7.30 12.56 4.78
CA ILE A 30 -7.51 13.33 6.01
C ILE A 30 -6.78 14.66 5.92
N THR A 31 -5.51 14.66 5.55
CA THR A 31 -4.72 15.89 5.46
C THR A 31 -5.21 16.80 4.32
N ALA A 32 -5.74 16.23 3.23
CA ALA A 32 -6.41 17.00 2.17
C ALA A 32 -7.67 17.71 2.67
N LEU A 33 -8.49 17.05 3.50
CA LEU A 33 -9.69 17.65 4.11
C LEU A 33 -9.34 18.82 5.03
N PHE A 34 -8.22 18.71 5.76
CA PHE A 34 -7.71 19.79 6.61
C PHE A 34 -6.96 20.88 5.84
N LYS A 35 -6.76 20.74 4.52
CA LYS A 35 -5.94 21.63 3.67
C LYS A 35 -4.53 21.86 4.23
N ASP A 36 -4.01 20.89 4.98
CA ASP A 36 -2.80 21.03 5.79
C ASP A 36 -1.53 20.62 5.02
N PHE A 37 -1.45 21.02 3.75
CA PHE A 37 -0.33 20.70 2.87
C PHE A 37 0.47 21.92 2.40
N GLY A 38 -0.07 23.13 2.60
CA GLY A 38 0.56 24.38 2.17
C GLY A 38 1.05 24.32 0.72
N ASP A 39 2.26 24.81 0.50
CA ASP A 39 2.90 24.85 -0.83
C ASP A 39 3.29 23.46 -1.38
N ASN A 40 3.29 22.41 -0.53
CA ASN A 40 3.73 21.06 -0.90
C ASN A 40 2.60 20.17 -1.43
N THR A 41 1.38 20.69 -1.56
CA THR A 41 0.16 19.93 -1.94
C THR A 41 0.37 19.04 -3.16
N ILE A 42 0.96 19.56 -4.24
CA ILE A 42 1.17 18.81 -5.50
C ILE A 42 2.13 17.64 -5.28
N ILE A 43 3.25 17.88 -4.58
CA ILE A 43 4.27 16.86 -4.31
C ILE A 43 3.66 15.74 -3.47
N ILE A 44 2.87 16.08 -2.45
CA ILE A 44 2.26 15.10 -1.56
C ILE A 44 1.23 14.25 -2.29
N TYR A 45 0.43 14.82 -3.20
CA TYR A 45 -0.49 14.03 -4.02
C TYR A 45 0.23 13.08 -4.97
N ILE A 46 1.28 13.54 -5.66
CA ILE A 46 2.06 12.68 -6.55
C ILE A 46 2.72 11.54 -5.76
N ALA A 47 3.38 11.87 -4.65
CA ALA A 47 4.03 10.89 -3.78
C ALA A 47 3.03 9.91 -3.18
N GLY A 48 1.86 10.39 -2.75
CA GLY A 48 0.77 9.60 -2.22
C GLY A 48 0.24 8.61 -3.26
N VAL A 49 -0.14 9.09 -4.45
CA VAL A 49 -0.64 8.24 -5.54
C VAL A 49 0.40 7.18 -5.94
N PHE A 50 1.67 7.58 -6.09
CA PHE A 50 2.74 6.65 -6.43
C PHE A 50 2.93 5.58 -5.36
N SER A 51 2.95 5.97 -4.09
CA SER A 51 3.12 5.04 -2.96
C SER A 51 1.94 4.08 -2.85
N ILE A 52 0.70 4.57 -3.00
CA ILE A 52 -0.51 3.74 -2.99
C ILE A 52 -0.45 2.71 -4.12
N ALA A 53 -0.16 3.14 -5.36
CA ALA A 53 -0.06 2.23 -6.51
C ALA A 53 1.03 1.17 -6.31
N LEU A 54 2.19 1.57 -5.78
CA LEU A 54 3.30 0.66 -5.50
C LEU A 54 2.91 -0.39 -4.46
N PHE A 55 2.44 0.02 -3.29
CA PHE A 55 2.12 -0.92 -2.20
C PHE A 55 0.91 -1.79 -2.52
N PHE A 56 -0.11 -1.23 -3.17
CA PHE A 56 -1.26 -2.01 -3.61
C PHE A 56 -0.87 -3.02 -4.69
N GLY A 57 -0.08 -2.62 -5.69
CA GLY A 57 0.41 -3.51 -6.74
C GLY A 57 1.29 -4.64 -6.20
N VAL A 58 2.24 -4.32 -5.31
CA VAL A 58 3.06 -5.31 -4.61
C VAL A 58 2.19 -6.26 -3.79
N GLY A 59 1.23 -5.72 -3.05
CA GLY A 59 0.30 -6.50 -2.25
C GLY A 59 -0.48 -7.52 -3.08
N LEU A 60 -1.11 -7.08 -4.17
CA LEU A 60 -1.82 -7.95 -5.10
C LEU A 60 -0.91 -9.03 -5.72
N LEU A 61 0.32 -8.67 -6.09
CA LEU A 61 1.29 -9.60 -6.64
C LEU A 61 1.65 -10.71 -5.64
N PHE A 62 1.81 -10.39 -4.35
CA PHE A 62 2.08 -11.39 -3.32
C PHE A 62 0.86 -12.24 -2.96
N ILE A 63 -0.35 -11.66 -2.95
CA ILE A 63 -1.59 -12.43 -2.80
C ILE A 63 -1.76 -13.44 -3.93
N LYS A 64 -1.52 -13.03 -5.19
CA LYS A 64 -1.55 -13.95 -6.34
C LYS A 64 -0.54 -15.09 -6.19
N ARG A 65 0.70 -14.79 -5.78
CA ARG A 65 1.74 -15.82 -5.53
C ARG A 65 1.43 -16.76 -4.38
N LYS A 66 0.58 -16.38 -3.43
CA LYS A 66 0.09 -17.28 -2.37
C LYS A 66 -0.88 -18.32 -2.95
N GLU A 67 -1.70 -17.92 -3.91
CA GLU A 67 -2.71 -18.78 -4.54
C GLU A 67 -2.07 -19.83 -5.46
N GLU A 68 -1.06 -19.44 -6.24
CA GLU A 68 -0.19 -20.32 -7.05
C GLU A 68 0.61 -21.33 -6.18
#